data_AF-A0A0Z0AL81-F1
#
_entry.id   AF-A0A0Z0AL81-F1
#
_cell.length_a   1.000
_cell.length_b   1.000
_cell.length_c   1.000
_cell.angle_alpha   90.00
_cell.angle_beta   90.00
_cell.angle_gamma   90.00
#
_symmetry.space_group_name_H-M   'P 1'
#
loop_
_entity.id
_entity.type
_entity.pdbx_description
1 polymer ?
#
loop_
_entity_poly.entity_id
_entity_poly.type
_entity_poly.pdbx_seq_one_letter_code
_entity_poly.pdbx_strand_id
1 'polypeptide(L)'
;MRNIYSPKCFKNESFFHSKINLKFVSYNTKNDTHIYSAKINNGYAFRKNLNLKKIKNSLKSINNIPHSCYRTHLLKKYGLTKRREGYNINKDKIERYFNFVRIYHSLNFIKNIILCLLLIYGVNNYVFDMTLTSGSSMYPLINKNGVILFYICDCSLRLFNELRNIALYNYINILYKIYNIIHRNFDNINFVKVKNIIANKIENLTNKITSNKHVYKRGDVVLLISPVNSNKRVCKRIIGMEHDKLFVNDFNSFVEIPKNHIWVEGDNKLDSFDSRNYGCVNINLVIGKIFFLLDPFRSFSFITNKRNYEIEPNRFLYMSN
;
A
#
# COMPACT_ATOMS: atom_id res chain seq x y z
N MET A 1 -22.04 32.24 -38.59
CA MET A 1 -21.13 33.27 -38.04
C MET A 1 -20.58 32.80 -36.70
N ARG A 2 -19.25 32.97 -36.51
CA ARG A 2 -18.43 32.84 -35.29
C ARG A 2 -18.16 31.44 -34.70
N ASN A 3 -16.93 31.01 -34.99
CA ASN A 3 -16.02 30.13 -34.25
C ASN A 3 -16.04 30.36 -32.72
N ILE A 4 -15.57 29.36 -31.95
CA ILE A 4 -14.32 29.43 -31.16
C ILE A 4 -14.12 28.15 -30.28
N TYR A 5 -12.88 27.62 -30.33
CA TYR A 5 -12.16 26.63 -29.49
C TYR A 5 -12.45 25.11 -29.54
N SER A 6 -11.51 24.40 -30.19
CA SER A 6 -11.15 22.99 -29.93
C SER A 6 -10.21 22.87 -28.70
N PRO A 7 -10.33 21.84 -27.84
CA PRO A 7 -9.27 21.48 -26.92
C PRO A 7 -8.41 20.34 -27.50
N LYS A 8 -7.11 20.63 -27.62
CA LYS A 8 -6.02 19.65 -27.77
C LYS A 8 -5.66 19.06 -26.40
N CYS A 9 -5.16 17.82 -26.45
CA CYS A 9 -4.30 17.14 -25.47
C CYS A 9 -4.97 16.58 -24.19
N PHE A 10 -5.05 15.24 -24.10
CA PHE A 10 -4.23 14.41 -23.19
C PHE A 10 -4.52 12.93 -23.49
N LYS A 11 -3.65 12.29 -24.28
CA LYS A 11 -3.51 10.82 -24.33
C LYS A 11 -2.42 10.45 -23.33
N ASN A 12 -2.84 9.94 -22.17
CA ASN A 12 -1.95 9.21 -21.26
C ASN A 12 -1.83 7.77 -21.79
N GLU A 13 -0.80 7.52 -22.59
CA GLU A 13 -0.32 6.14 -22.82
C GLU A 13 0.93 5.92 -21.97
N SER A 14 0.77 5.05 -20.98
CA SER A 14 1.80 4.54 -20.09
C SER A 14 2.96 3.92 -20.87
N PHE A 15 4.14 4.54 -20.78
CA PHE A 15 5.39 3.97 -21.27
C PHE A 15 5.81 2.78 -20.38
N PHE A 16 5.53 1.56 -20.82
CA PHE A 16 6.26 0.38 -20.38
C PHE A 16 7.65 0.38 -21.04
N HIS A 17 8.69 0.77 -20.30
CA HIS A 17 10.07 0.51 -20.72
C HIS A 17 10.39 -0.97 -20.52
N SER A 18 10.24 -1.77 -21.56
CA SER A 18 10.98 -3.04 -21.70
C SER A 18 12.19 -2.79 -22.60
N LYS A 19 13.41 -3.04 -22.09
CA LYS A 19 14.63 -3.05 -22.91
C LYS A 19 14.56 -4.27 -23.84
N ILE A 20 14.13 -4.06 -25.08
CA ILE A 20 14.15 -5.11 -26.12
C ILE A 20 15.53 -5.09 -26.78
N ASN A 21 16.33 -6.14 -26.56
CA ASN A 21 17.61 -6.34 -27.26
C ASN A 21 17.34 -6.83 -28.69
N LEU A 22 17.52 -5.94 -29.67
CA LEU A 22 17.42 -6.24 -31.10
C LEU A 22 18.78 -6.75 -31.62
N LYS A 23 18.81 -7.93 -32.26
CA LYS A 23 19.99 -8.43 -32.98
C LYS A 23 19.82 -8.20 -34.48
N PHE A 24 20.87 -7.67 -35.12
CA PHE A 24 20.94 -7.53 -36.57
C PHE A 24 20.97 -8.92 -37.24
N VAL A 25 20.18 -9.09 -38.29
CA VAL A 25 20.04 -10.38 -38.98
C VAL A 25 20.65 -10.32 -40.37
N SER A 26 20.24 -9.36 -41.20
CA SER A 26 20.73 -9.25 -42.58
C SER A 26 20.40 -7.91 -43.22
N TYR A 27 21.06 -7.63 -44.34
CA TYR A 27 20.81 -6.47 -45.19
C TYR A 27 20.21 -6.92 -46.52
N ASN A 28 19.11 -6.28 -46.94
CA ASN A 28 18.49 -6.56 -48.23
C ASN A 28 18.95 -5.53 -49.27
N THR A 29 19.81 -5.98 -50.18
CA THR A 29 20.48 -5.15 -51.19
C THR A 29 19.55 -4.63 -52.29
N LYS A 30 18.36 -5.21 -52.47
CA LYS A 30 17.40 -4.72 -53.49
C LYS A 30 16.63 -3.47 -53.06
N ASN A 31 16.44 -3.26 -51.75
CA ASN A 31 15.59 -2.18 -51.22
C ASN A 31 16.32 -1.29 -50.19
N ASP A 32 17.62 -1.47 -49.95
CA ASP A 32 18.41 -0.78 -48.92
C ASP A 32 17.72 -0.78 -47.52
N THR A 33 17.34 -1.98 -47.06
CA THR A 33 16.69 -2.16 -45.75
C THR A 33 17.47 -3.11 -44.84
N HIS A 34 17.66 -2.70 -43.57
CA HIS A 34 18.26 -3.52 -42.53
C HIS A 34 17.18 -4.30 -41.76
N ILE A 35 17.38 -5.61 -41.57
CA ILE A 35 16.45 -6.50 -40.87
C ILE A 35 17.01 -6.84 -39.49
N TYR A 36 16.19 -6.64 -38.45
CA TYR A 36 16.50 -6.95 -37.06
C TYR A 36 15.48 -7.94 -36.50
N SER A 37 15.90 -8.79 -35.55
CA SER A 37 15.00 -9.70 -34.82
C SER A 37 15.16 -9.53 -33.31
N ALA A 38 14.06 -9.74 -32.57
CA ALA A 38 14.05 -9.85 -31.12
C ALA A 38 13.32 -11.14 -30.73
N LYS A 39 13.88 -11.90 -29.78
CA LYS A 39 13.23 -13.07 -29.19
C LYS A 39 12.45 -12.60 -27.97
N ILE A 40 11.12 -12.71 -28.00
CA ILE A 40 10.24 -12.49 -26.85
C ILE A 40 9.78 -13.88 -26.41
N ASN A 41 10.01 -14.23 -25.14
CA ASN A 41 9.47 -15.46 -24.58
C ASN A 41 7.94 -15.41 -24.66
N ASN A 42 7.36 -16.38 -25.37
CA ASN A 42 5.95 -16.55 -25.76
C ASN A 42 5.54 -15.89 -27.10
N GLY A 43 5.85 -16.59 -28.20
CA GLY A 43 4.82 -16.98 -29.17
C GLY A 43 4.41 -16.08 -30.33
N TYR A 44 4.89 -14.82 -30.46
CA TYR A 44 4.54 -13.98 -31.63
C TYR A 44 5.72 -13.12 -32.11
N ALA A 45 6.14 -13.28 -33.37
CA ALA A 45 7.23 -12.52 -33.99
C ALA A 45 6.68 -11.29 -34.75
N PHE A 46 7.07 -10.08 -34.35
CA PHE A 46 6.74 -8.83 -35.04
C PHE A 46 7.77 -8.51 -36.13
N ARG A 47 7.33 -8.24 -37.37
CA ARG A 47 8.19 -7.88 -38.52
C ARG A 47 7.89 -6.42 -38.91
N LYS A 48 8.90 -5.54 -38.96
CA LYS A 48 8.74 -4.14 -39.40
C LYS A 48 9.81 -3.78 -40.42
N ASN A 49 9.41 -3.40 -41.64
CA ASN A 49 10.29 -2.89 -42.70
C ASN A 49 10.27 -1.35 -42.66
N LEU A 50 11.44 -0.70 -42.67
CA LEU A 50 11.61 0.75 -42.73
C LEU A 50 12.29 1.12 -44.06
N ASN A 51 11.60 1.86 -44.94
CA ASN A 51 12.14 2.40 -46.19
C ASN A 51 12.61 3.85 -45.99
N LEU A 52 13.87 4.15 -46.34
CA LEU A 52 14.42 5.51 -46.37
C LEU A 52 14.69 5.89 -47.84
N LYS A 53 13.91 6.82 -48.41
CA LYS A 53 14.19 7.45 -49.71
C LYS A 53 14.18 8.98 -49.59
N LYS A 54 15.16 9.59 -50.27
CA LYS A 54 15.59 11.02 -50.31
C LYS A 54 16.62 11.29 -49.20
N ILE A 55 17.89 11.56 -49.48
CA ILE A 55 18.44 12.56 -50.40
C ILE A 55 19.73 12.03 -51.06
N LYS A 56 19.72 11.92 -52.40
CA LYS A 56 20.91 11.87 -53.26
C LYS A 56 21.28 13.30 -53.64
N ASN A 57 22.59 13.55 -53.77
CA ASN A 57 23.33 14.71 -54.32
C ASN A 57 24.35 15.12 -53.24
N SER A 58 25.65 14.90 -53.35
CA SER A 58 26.53 14.88 -54.52
C SER A 58 27.82 14.09 -54.21
N LEU A 59 28.15 13.09 -55.02
CA LEU A 59 29.47 12.45 -55.06
C LEU A 59 29.94 12.47 -56.52
N LYS A 60 30.91 13.33 -56.81
CA LYS A 60 31.87 13.34 -57.94
C LYS A 60 32.97 14.29 -57.45
N SER A 61 34.26 14.02 -57.40
CA SER A 61 35.18 13.03 -57.99
C SER A 61 36.35 12.90 -56.99
N ILE A 62 37.12 11.82 -56.94
CA ILE A 62 38.45 11.72 -57.56
C ILE A 62 38.94 10.28 -57.34
N ASN A 63 39.34 9.63 -58.42
CA ASN A 63 40.06 8.36 -58.43
C ASN A 63 41.55 8.59 -58.11
N ASN A 64 42.13 7.63 -57.38
CA ASN A 64 43.50 7.10 -57.46
C ASN A 64 44.70 8.06 -57.29
N ILE A 65 45.52 7.81 -56.25
CA ILE A 65 47.00 7.74 -56.28
C ILE A 65 47.49 7.00 -55.01
N PRO A 66 48.61 6.24 -55.06
CA PRO A 66 48.85 5.08 -54.18
C PRO A 66 49.90 5.27 -53.07
N HIS A 67 49.79 4.35 -52.10
CA HIS A 67 50.80 3.75 -51.21
C HIS A 67 51.86 4.61 -50.48
N SER A 68 51.57 4.84 -49.19
CA SER A 68 52.42 4.64 -48.00
C SER A 68 52.42 5.83 -47.04
N CYS A 69 51.43 5.87 -46.14
CA CYS A 69 51.54 6.60 -44.86
C CYS A 69 50.39 6.18 -43.95
N TYR A 70 50.39 4.91 -43.56
CA TYR A 70 49.64 4.47 -42.41
C TYR A 70 50.17 5.21 -41.17
N ARG A 71 49.25 5.71 -40.33
CA ARG A 71 49.41 5.96 -38.89
C ARG A 71 49.65 7.39 -38.37
N THR A 72 49.90 8.41 -39.21
CA THR A 72 50.20 9.77 -38.68
C THR A 72 49.28 10.90 -39.15
N HIS A 73 48.31 10.63 -40.03
CA HIS A 73 47.50 11.69 -40.67
C HIS A 73 46.17 12.06 -39.98
N LEU A 74 45.74 11.32 -38.95
CA LEU A 74 44.49 11.64 -38.23
C LEU A 74 44.69 12.51 -36.98
N LEU A 75 45.93 12.72 -36.52
CA LEU A 75 46.23 13.46 -35.28
C LEU A 75 46.60 14.95 -35.47
N LYS A 76 46.54 15.49 -36.70
CA LYS A 76 47.06 16.85 -36.96
C LYS A 76 46.13 17.80 -37.72
N LYS A 77 44.84 17.45 -37.93
CA LYS A 77 43.90 18.29 -38.70
C LYS A 77 42.74 18.91 -37.93
N TYR A 78 42.70 18.75 -36.60
CA TYR A 78 41.69 19.43 -35.75
C TYR A 78 42.23 20.67 -35.04
N GLY A 79 43.29 21.29 -35.59
CA GLY A 79 43.71 22.64 -35.26
C GLY A 79 43.47 23.56 -36.45
N LEU A 80 42.66 24.59 -36.24
CA LEU A 80 42.57 25.82 -37.06
C LEU A 80 41.80 25.75 -38.39
N THR A 81 40.47 25.71 -38.30
CA THR A 81 39.61 26.48 -39.21
C THR A 81 38.59 27.28 -38.40
N LYS A 82 39.04 28.43 -37.92
CA LYS A 82 38.21 29.49 -37.36
C LYS A 82 37.93 30.48 -38.51
N ARG A 83 36.71 30.54 -39.05
CA ARG A 83 35.99 31.80 -39.34
C ARG A 83 34.67 31.58 -40.10
N ARG A 84 33.61 32.07 -39.42
CA ARG A 84 32.35 32.66 -39.93
C ARG A 84 31.41 31.74 -40.71
N GLU A 85 30.43 31.21 -39.99
CA GLU A 85 29.01 31.43 -40.32
C GLU A 85 28.19 31.34 -39.03
N GLY A 86 27.45 32.42 -38.74
CA GLY A 86 26.72 32.59 -37.50
C GLY A 86 25.50 31.69 -37.44
N TYR A 87 25.51 30.74 -36.51
CA TYR A 87 24.31 30.15 -35.94
C TYR A 87 24.38 30.35 -34.43
N ASN A 88 23.79 31.45 -33.95
CA ASN A 88 23.45 31.65 -32.55
C ASN A 88 22.36 30.63 -32.16
N ILE A 89 22.76 29.38 -31.93
CA ILE A 89 21.94 28.46 -31.15
C ILE A 89 22.05 28.93 -29.72
N ASN A 90 21.04 29.68 -29.28
CA ASN A 90 20.82 30.18 -27.92
C ASN A 90 21.46 29.28 -26.86
N LYS A 91 22.69 29.62 -26.43
CA LYS A 91 23.34 29.01 -25.26
C LYS A 91 22.44 29.17 -24.04
N ASP A 92 21.78 30.32 -23.95
CA ASP A 92 20.72 30.65 -23.00
C ASP A 92 19.55 29.67 -22.99
N LYS A 93 19.15 29.08 -24.13
CA LYS A 93 18.04 28.10 -24.15
C LYS A 93 18.47 26.75 -23.61
N ILE A 94 19.68 26.31 -23.94
CA ILE A 94 20.22 25.02 -23.47
C ILE A 94 20.53 25.09 -21.97
N GLU A 95 21.14 26.19 -21.51
CA GLU A 95 21.43 26.42 -20.10
C GLU A 95 20.13 26.57 -19.27
N ARG A 96 19.11 27.25 -19.82
CA ARG A 96 17.76 27.27 -19.22
C ARG A 96 17.12 25.89 -19.20
N TYR A 97 17.27 25.06 -20.23
CA TYR A 97 16.68 23.71 -20.27
C TYR A 97 17.35 22.76 -19.26
N PHE A 98 18.67 22.79 -19.15
CA PHE A 98 19.41 22.03 -18.14
C PHE A 98 19.08 22.52 -16.72
N ASN A 99 18.97 23.84 -16.51
CA ASN A 99 18.48 24.37 -15.25
C ASN A 99 17.03 23.94 -15.00
N PHE A 100 16.14 23.96 -15.99
CA PHE A 100 14.75 23.52 -15.82
C PHE A 100 14.63 22.03 -15.48
N VAL A 101 15.41 21.16 -16.14
CA VAL A 101 15.43 19.71 -15.86
C VAL A 101 16.02 19.43 -14.47
N ARG A 102 17.09 20.13 -14.09
CA ARG A 102 17.72 20.01 -12.76
C ARG A 102 16.81 20.56 -11.65
N ILE A 103 16.11 21.66 -11.91
CA ILE A 103 15.11 22.27 -11.01
C ILE A 103 13.87 21.38 -10.89
N TYR A 104 13.40 20.76 -11.99
CA TYR A 104 12.27 19.84 -11.94
C TYR A 104 12.57 18.60 -11.08
N HIS A 105 13.79 18.08 -11.18
CA HIS A 105 14.25 16.97 -10.33
C HIS A 105 14.36 17.38 -8.85
N SER A 106 14.87 18.59 -8.55
CA SER A 106 14.96 19.09 -7.17
C SER A 106 13.60 19.44 -6.57
N LEU A 107 12.66 19.98 -7.36
CA LEU A 107 11.29 20.24 -6.93
C LEU A 107 10.53 18.95 -6.65
N ASN A 108 10.70 17.91 -7.47
CA ASN A 108 10.12 16.58 -7.18
C ASN A 108 10.73 15.98 -5.91
N PHE A 109 12.03 16.16 -5.67
CA PHE A 109 12.69 15.71 -4.44
C PHE A 109 12.14 16.44 -3.20
N ILE A 110 12.00 17.77 -3.25
CA ILE A 110 11.42 18.58 -2.18
C ILE A 110 9.95 18.20 -1.95
N LYS A 111 9.16 18.01 -3.02
CA LYS A 111 7.77 17.53 -2.92
C LYS A 111 7.69 16.20 -2.18
N ASN A 112 8.58 15.26 -2.50
CA ASN A 112 8.62 13.97 -1.82
C ASN A 112 9.01 14.12 -0.35
N ILE A 113 9.97 14.99 -0.01
CA ILE A 113 10.33 15.27 1.38
C ILE A 113 9.13 15.86 2.14
N ILE A 114 8.47 16.87 1.57
CA ILE A 114 7.29 17.50 2.18
C ILE A 114 6.19 16.46 2.37
N LEU A 115 5.94 15.61 1.38
CA LEU A 115 4.97 14.53 1.47
C LEU A 115 5.32 13.53 2.58
N CYS A 116 6.60 13.14 2.69
CA CYS A 116 7.08 12.27 3.77
C CYS A 116 6.91 12.93 5.14
N LEU A 117 7.24 14.21 5.29
CA LEU A 117 7.08 14.94 6.55
C LEU A 117 5.61 15.07 6.95
N LEU A 118 4.72 15.37 5.99
CA LEU A 118 3.28 15.40 6.22
C LEU A 118 2.73 14.02 6.59
N LEU A 119 3.24 12.96 5.97
CA LEU A 119 2.88 11.59 6.28
C LEU A 119 3.34 11.22 7.70
N ILE A 120 4.58 11.52 8.07
CA ILE A 120 5.12 11.30 9.42
C ILE A 120 4.31 12.10 10.45
N TYR A 121 4.01 13.37 10.16
CA TYR A 121 3.18 14.20 11.02
C TYR A 121 1.77 13.61 11.19
N GLY A 122 1.15 13.16 10.10
CA GLY A 122 -0.16 12.51 10.12
C GLY A 122 -0.15 11.22 10.95
N VAL A 123 0.87 10.39 10.76
CA VAL A 123 1.02 9.13 11.49
C VAL A 123 1.25 9.38 12.98
N ASN A 124 2.20 10.25 13.33
CA ASN A 124 2.58 10.48 14.73
C ASN A 124 1.50 11.22 15.54
N ASN A 125 0.70 12.09 14.91
CA ASN A 125 -0.35 12.81 15.64
C ASN A 125 -1.69 12.08 15.65
N TYR A 126 -1.96 11.22 14.66
CA TYR A 126 -3.32 10.70 14.47
C TYR A 126 -3.42 9.19 14.33
N VAL A 127 -2.32 8.42 14.19
CA VAL A 127 -2.41 6.96 13.98
C VAL A 127 -2.05 6.19 15.25
N PHE A 128 -0.89 6.45 15.83
CA PHE A 128 -0.46 5.79 17.06
C PHE A 128 0.16 6.77 18.04
N ASP A 129 0.07 6.43 19.31
CA ASP A 129 0.63 7.19 20.43
C ASP A 129 1.25 6.21 21.43
N MET A 130 1.98 6.74 22.42
CA MET A 130 2.66 5.94 23.44
C MET A 130 2.32 6.38 24.86
N THR A 131 2.34 5.44 25.80
CA THR A 131 2.10 5.73 27.22
C THR A 131 2.98 4.87 28.12
N LEU A 132 3.38 5.42 29.26
CA LEU A 132 4.10 4.67 30.29
C LEU A 132 3.10 4.00 31.22
N THR A 133 3.30 2.71 31.46
CA THR A 133 2.48 1.96 32.41
C THR A 133 3.11 1.86 33.78
N SER A 134 2.26 1.64 34.78
CA SER A 134 2.66 1.25 36.13
C SER A 134 1.61 0.28 36.70
N GLY A 135 2.06 -0.66 37.53
CA GLY A 135 1.19 -1.61 38.24
C GLY A 135 1.14 -3.03 37.66
N SER A 136 0.64 -3.97 38.46
CA SER A 136 0.71 -5.42 38.22
C SER A 136 -0.53 -6.03 37.56
N SER A 137 -1.56 -5.23 37.28
CA SER A 137 -2.85 -5.73 36.78
C SER A 137 -2.76 -6.51 35.45
N MET A 138 -1.80 -6.17 34.58
CA MET A 138 -1.56 -6.84 33.30
C MET A 138 -0.34 -7.78 33.33
N TYR A 139 0.18 -8.11 34.51
CA TYR A 139 1.25 -9.11 34.66
C TYR A 139 0.68 -10.51 34.36
N PRO A 140 1.38 -11.42 33.66
CA PRO A 140 2.80 -11.36 33.27
C PRO A 140 3.08 -10.68 31.92
N LEU A 141 2.05 -10.30 31.15
CA LEU A 141 2.26 -9.68 29.83
C LEU A 141 3.01 -8.35 29.93
N ILE A 142 2.59 -7.50 30.87
CA ILE A 142 3.20 -6.20 31.12
C ILE A 142 3.93 -6.26 32.46
N ASN A 143 5.19 -5.84 32.46
CA ASN A 143 6.01 -5.81 33.66
C ASN A 143 5.48 -4.76 34.65
N LYS A 144 5.36 -5.14 35.92
CA LYS A 144 4.84 -4.28 37.00
C LYS A 144 5.70 -3.03 37.26
N ASN A 145 6.99 -3.09 36.92
CA ASN A 145 7.96 -2.00 37.08
C ASN A 145 7.80 -0.88 36.04
N GLY A 146 6.90 -1.07 35.07
CA GLY A 146 6.55 -0.09 34.07
C GLY A 146 7.21 -0.34 32.72
N VAL A 147 6.40 -0.18 31.67
CA VAL A 147 6.78 -0.42 30.28
C VAL A 147 6.15 0.64 29.38
N ILE A 148 6.83 1.03 28.30
CA ILE A 148 6.27 1.91 27.28
C ILE A 148 5.35 1.08 26.38
N LEU A 149 4.08 1.45 26.33
CA LEU A 149 3.09 0.85 25.45
C LEU A 149 2.84 1.75 24.25
N PHE A 150 2.87 1.16 23.07
CA PHE A 150 2.41 1.80 21.84
C PHE A 150 1.02 1.30 21.49
N TYR A 151 0.13 2.23 21.18
CA TYR A 151 -1.25 1.95 20.87
C TYR A 151 -1.73 2.69 19.63
N ILE A 152 -2.62 2.05 18.87
CA ILE A 152 -3.32 2.69 17.76
C ILE A 152 -4.56 3.37 18.35
N CYS A 153 -4.76 4.66 18.06
CA CYS A 153 -5.88 5.41 18.60
C CYS A 153 -7.23 4.86 18.08
N ASP A 154 -8.27 4.93 18.91
CA ASP A 154 -9.61 4.45 18.58
C ASP A 154 -10.18 5.11 17.32
N CYS A 155 -9.97 6.42 17.16
CA CYS A 155 -10.42 7.16 15.98
C CYS A 155 -9.78 6.62 14.69
N SER A 156 -8.48 6.31 14.70
CA SER A 156 -7.75 5.75 13.56
C SER A 156 -8.21 4.33 13.27
N LEU A 157 -8.39 3.50 14.30
CA LEU A 157 -8.92 2.14 14.15
C LEU A 157 -10.29 2.13 13.49
N ARG A 158 -11.21 3.00 13.92
CA ARG A 158 -12.55 3.16 13.31
C ARG A 158 -12.43 3.63 11.87
N LEU A 159 -11.62 4.65 11.60
CA LEU A 159 -11.40 5.17 10.25
C LEU A 159 -10.87 4.08 9.29
N PHE A 160 -9.86 3.32 9.70
CA PHE A 160 -9.34 2.21 8.88
C PHE A 160 -10.37 1.11 8.67
N ASN A 161 -11.21 0.82 9.68
CA ASN A 161 -12.29 -0.14 9.55
C ASN A 161 -13.34 0.30 8.52
N GLU A 162 -13.76 1.57 8.56
CA GLU A 162 -14.69 2.15 7.59
C GLU A 162 -14.11 2.13 6.17
N LEU A 163 -12.87 2.59 5.99
CA LEU A 163 -12.20 2.58 4.69
C LEU A 163 -12.09 1.16 4.12
N ARG A 164 -11.75 0.18 4.96
CA ARG A 164 -11.73 -1.23 4.59
C ARG A 164 -13.11 -1.71 4.15
N ASN A 165 -14.17 -1.36 4.88
CA ASN A 165 -15.54 -1.78 4.56
C ASN A 165 -16.01 -1.17 3.23
N ILE A 166 -15.75 0.12 3.00
CA ILE A 166 -16.04 0.79 1.73
C ILE A 166 -15.32 0.11 0.57
N ALA A 167 -14.03 -0.18 0.73
CA ALA A 167 -13.24 -0.86 -0.30
C ALA A 167 -13.77 -2.27 -0.62
N LEU A 168 -14.12 -3.04 0.42
CA LEU A 168 -14.69 -4.38 0.26
C LEU A 168 -16.07 -4.35 -0.40
N TYR A 169 -16.94 -3.41 -0.01
CA TYR A 169 -18.26 -3.25 -0.60
C TYR A 169 -18.17 -2.90 -2.09
N ASN A 170 -17.29 -1.95 -2.45
CA ASN A 170 -17.03 -1.60 -3.85
C ASN A 170 -16.52 -2.81 -4.64
N TYR A 171 -15.61 -3.59 -4.07
CA TYR A 171 -15.10 -4.79 -4.72
C TYR A 171 -16.19 -5.86 -4.93
N ILE A 172 -17.02 -6.11 -3.92
CA ILE A 172 -18.17 -7.03 -4.02
C ILE A 172 -19.15 -6.55 -5.10
N ASN A 173 -19.47 -5.25 -5.15
CA ASN A 173 -20.37 -4.69 -6.16
C ASN A 173 -19.83 -4.88 -7.58
N ILE A 174 -18.52 -4.70 -7.80
CA ILE A 174 -17.88 -4.98 -9.08
C ILE A 174 -18.02 -6.47 -9.44
N LEU A 175 -17.77 -7.37 -8.49
CA LEU A 175 -17.93 -8.81 -8.70
C LEU A 175 -19.38 -9.19 -9.05
N TYR A 176 -20.38 -8.61 -8.38
CA TYR A 176 -21.79 -8.82 -8.70
C TYR A 176 -22.14 -8.33 -10.11
N LYS A 177 -21.62 -7.17 -10.53
CA LYS A 177 -21.84 -6.68 -11.91
C LYS A 177 -21.25 -7.65 -12.94
N ILE A 178 -20.04 -8.15 -12.71
CA ILE A 178 -19.40 -9.14 -13.58
C ILE A 178 -20.21 -10.45 -13.59
N TYR A 179 -20.64 -10.93 -12.42
CA TYR A 179 -21.49 -12.12 -12.29
C TYR A 179 -22.76 -11.97 -13.12
N ASN A 180 -23.47 -10.84 -13.01
CA ASN A 180 -24.72 -10.59 -13.73
C ASN A 180 -24.52 -10.49 -15.24
N ILE A 181 -23.43 -9.87 -15.71
CA ILE A 181 -23.08 -9.81 -17.14
C ILE A 181 -22.83 -11.22 -17.68
N ILE A 182 -22.05 -12.02 -16.97
CA ILE A 182 -21.75 -13.40 -17.37
C ILE A 182 -23.03 -14.25 -17.33
N HIS A 183 -23.86 -14.07 -16.30
CA HIS A 183 -25.10 -14.82 -16.11
C HIS A 183 -26.07 -14.61 -17.26
N ARG A 184 -26.22 -13.36 -17.74
CA ARG A 184 -27.15 -13.01 -18.82
C ARG A 184 -26.69 -13.41 -20.22
N ASN A 185 -25.38 -13.38 -20.48
CA ASN A 185 -24.86 -13.52 -21.83
C ASN A 185 -24.33 -14.91 -22.17
N PHE A 186 -24.08 -15.77 -21.17
CA PHE A 186 -23.40 -17.05 -21.38
C PHE A 186 -24.02 -18.20 -20.56
N ASP A 187 -24.58 -19.18 -21.26
CA ASP A 187 -25.20 -20.40 -20.68
C ASP A 187 -24.38 -21.69 -20.88
N ASN A 188 -23.16 -21.57 -21.42
CA ASN A 188 -22.29 -22.71 -21.66
C ASN A 188 -21.73 -23.30 -20.34
N ILE A 189 -21.56 -24.63 -20.28
CA ILE A 189 -21.03 -25.44 -19.16
C ILE A 189 -19.74 -24.83 -18.56
N ASN A 190 -18.84 -24.30 -19.38
CA ASN A 190 -17.60 -23.68 -18.90
C ASN A 190 -17.85 -22.42 -18.03
N PHE A 191 -18.91 -21.66 -18.33
CA PHE A 191 -19.28 -20.49 -17.55
C PHE A 191 -19.97 -20.84 -16.24
N VAL A 192 -20.55 -22.04 -16.10
CA VAL A 192 -21.10 -22.51 -14.82
C VAL A 192 -19.99 -22.56 -13.75
N LYS A 193 -18.81 -23.09 -14.10
CA LYS A 193 -17.65 -23.09 -13.18
C LYS A 193 -17.22 -21.68 -12.80
N VAL A 194 -17.15 -20.76 -13.76
CA VAL A 194 -16.78 -19.36 -13.51
C VAL A 194 -17.81 -18.66 -12.63
N LYS A 195 -19.11 -18.84 -12.90
CA LYS A 195 -20.22 -18.31 -12.08
C LYS A 195 -20.07 -18.78 -10.62
N ASN A 196 -19.80 -20.07 -10.40
CA ASN A 196 -19.61 -20.63 -9.06
C ASN A 196 -18.38 -20.05 -8.34
N ILE A 197 -17.25 -19.87 -9.05
CA ILE A 197 -16.04 -19.26 -8.46
C ILE A 197 -16.33 -17.83 -8.00
N ILE A 198 -17.02 -17.03 -8.82
CA ILE A 198 -17.37 -15.66 -8.48
C ILE A 198 -18.36 -15.62 -7.30
N ALA A 199 -19.38 -16.47 -7.32
CA ALA A 199 -20.35 -16.58 -6.22
C ALA A 199 -19.67 -16.94 -4.89
N ASN A 200 -18.82 -17.97 -4.88
CA ASN A 200 -18.05 -18.36 -3.70
C ASN A 200 -17.12 -17.22 -3.23
N LYS A 201 -16.54 -16.46 -4.17
CA LYS A 201 -15.69 -15.32 -3.80
C LYS A 201 -16.50 -14.22 -3.12
N ILE A 202 -17.68 -13.90 -3.65
CA ILE A 202 -18.61 -12.93 -3.07
C ILE A 202 -19.01 -13.37 -1.67
N GLU A 203 -19.45 -14.62 -1.51
CA GLU A 203 -19.83 -15.18 -0.22
C GLU A 203 -18.70 -15.07 0.80
N ASN A 204 -17.49 -15.50 0.45
CA ASN A 204 -16.30 -15.39 1.30
C ASN A 204 -16.00 -13.94 1.72
N LEU A 205 -16.17 -12.97 0.81
CA LEU A 205 -15.95 -11.56 1.13
C LEU A 205 -17.04 -11.03 2.05
N THR A 206 -18.30 -11.40 1.82
CA THR A 206 -19.41 -11.02 2.71
C THR A 206 -19.22 -11.59 4.12
N ASN A 207 -18.84 -12.88 4.22
CA ASN A 207 -18.49 -13.53 5.49
C ASN A 207 -17.30 -12.85 6.18
N LYS A 208 -16.35 -12.33 5.42
CA LYS A 208 -15.21 -11.57 5.96
C LYS A 208 -15.63 -10.20 6.50
N ILE A 209 -16.64 -9.55 5.90
CA ILE A 209 -17.19 -8.28 6.41
C ILE A 209 -17.94 -8.55 7.71
N THR A 210 -18.83 -9.56 7.73
CA THR A 210 -19.64 -9.88 8.91
C THR A 210 -18.78 -10.32 10.10
N SER A 211 -17.81 -11.21 9.90
CA SER A 211 -16.88 -11.66 10.95
C SER A 211 -15.92 -10.58 11.46
N ASN A 212 -15.76 -9.48 10.73
CA ASN A 212 -14.97 -8.32 11.17
C ASN A 212 -15.87 -7.09 11.31
N LYS A 213 -17.09 -7.29 11.82
CA LYS A 213 -18.02 -6.20 12.15
C LYS A 213 -17.42 -5.29 13.23
N HIS A 214 -16.79 -5.89 14.24
CA HIS A 214 -16.20 -5.16 15.35
C HIS A 214 -14.79 -4.67 15.05
N VAL A 215 -14.51 -3.43 15.45
CA VAL A 215 -13.18 -2.81 15.41
C VAL A 215 -12.23 -3.53 16.37
N TYR A 216 -12.75 -3.92 17.52
CA TYR A 216 -12.05 -4.66 18.57
C TYR A 216 -12.47 -6.13 18.60
N LYS A 217 -11.59 -6.97 19.12
CA LYS A 217 -11.82 -8.42 19.23
C LYS A 217 -11.47 -8.93 20.62
N ARG A 218 -12.04 -10.07 20.98
CA ARG A 218 -11.63 -10.85 22.15
C ARG A 218 -10.13 -11.13 22.08
N GLY A 219 -9.46 -10.94 23.21
CA GLY A 219 -8.02 -11.03 23.37
C GLY A 219 -7.24 -9.74 23.11
N ASP A 220 -7.86 -8.72 22.51
CA ASP A 220 -7.20 -7.44 22.30
C ASP A 220 -6.89 -6.78 23.66
N VAL A 221 -5.71 -6.21 23.77
CA VAL A 221 -5.31 -5.38 24.91
C VAL A 221 -5.59 -3.93 24.56
N VAL A 222 -6.34 -3.25 25.42
CA VAL A 222 -6.83 -1.89 25.17
C VAL A 222 -6.48 -0.95 26.32
N LEU A 223 -6.23 0.30 25.97
CA LEU A 223 -6.14 1.42 26.90
C LEU A 223 -7.52 2.05 27.02
N LEU A 224 -8.00 2.21 28.25
CA LEU A 224 -9.34 2.72 28.57
C LEU A 224 -9.24 3.90 29.53
N ILE A 225 -10.21 4.81 29.48
CA ILE A 225 -10.54 5.67 30.60
C ILE A 225 -11.24 4.80 31.65
N SER A 226 -10.82 4.88 32.92
CA SER A 226 -11.43 4.07 33.98
C SER A 226 -12.90 4.47 34.15
N PRO A 227 -13.85 3.51 34.14
CA PRO A 227 -15.27 3.78 34.34
C PRO A 227 -15.58 4.31 35.75
N VAL A 228 -14.68 4.04 36.71
CA VAL A 228 -14.82 4.47 38.12
C VAL A 228 -14.12 5.81 38.38
N ASN A 229 -13.12 6.18 37.57
CA ASN A 229 -12.40 7.43 37.74
C ASN A 229 -11.92 7.98 36.39
N SER A 230 -12.61 9.01 35.89
CA SER A 230 -12.34 9.63 34.59
C SER A 230 -10.93 10.22 34.46
N ASN A 231 -10.23 10.50 35.57
CA ASN A 231 -8.88 11.04 35.57
C ASN A 231 -7.80 9.95 35.49
N LYS A 232 -8.19 8.67 35.49
CA LYS A 232 -7.27 7.53 35.39
C LYS A 232 -7.47 6.77 34.09
N ARG A 233 -6.35 6.36 33.50
CA ARG A 233 -6.32 5.42 32.37
C ARG A 233 -5.91 4.04 32.86
N VAL A 234 -6.51 3.00 32.30
CA VAL A 234 -6.23 1.61 32.68
C VAL A 234 -5.99 0.77 31.43
N CYS A 235 -5.05 -0.17 31.52
CA CYS A 235 -4.82 -1.18 30.49
C CYS A 235 -5.51 -2.47 30.92
N LYS A 236 -6.31 -3.06 30.02
CA LYS A 236 -7.06 -4.31 30.25
C LYS A 236 -7.16 -5.11 28.96
N ARG A 237 -7.47 -6.40 29.07
CA ARG A 237 -7.75 -7.29 27.95
C ARG A 237 -9.25 -7.46 27.76
N ILE A 238 -9.71 -7.42 26.52
CA ILE A 238 -11.09 -7.73 26.17
C ILE A 238 -11.29 -9.24 26.26
N ILE A 239 -12.17 -9.68 27.15
CA ILE A 239 -12.56 -11.09 27.30
C ILE A 239 -13.82 -11.37 26.49
N GLY A 240 -14.83 -10.50 26.61
CA GLY A 240 -16.12 -10.65 25.93
C GLY A 240 -16.56 -9.39 25.17
N MET A 241 -17.35 -9.61 24.13
CA MET A 241 -17.94 -8.60 23.25
C MET A 241 -19.46 -8.52 23.43
N GLU A 242 -20.09 -7.50 22.86
CA GLU A 242 -21.55 -7.37 22.87
C GLU A 242 -22.27 -8.69 22.55
N HIS A 243 -23.34 -8.96 23.28
CA HIS A 243 -24.18 -10.16 23.19
C HIS A 243 -23.50 -11.48 23.61
N ASP A 244 -22.27 -11.46 24.11
CA ASP A 244 -21.73 -12.64 24.79
C ASP A 244 -22.45 -12.92 26.10
N LYS A 245 -22.52 -14.20 26.45
CA LYS A 245 -22.97 -14.68 27.75
C LYS A 245 -21.82 -15.41 28.42
N LEU A 246 -21.22 -14.80 29.42
CA LEU A 246 -20.04 -15.31 30.11
C LEU A 246 -20.34 -15.58 31.59
N PHE A 247 -19.82 -16.68 32.11
CA PHE A 247 -19.85 -16.99 33.53
C PHE A 247 -18.82 -16.13 34.27
N VAL A 248 -19.27 -15.48 35.35
CA VAL A 248 -18.42 -14.67 36.23
C VAL A 248 -18.41 -15.32 37.60
N ASN A 249 -17.26 -15.86 38.00
CA ASN A 249 -17.09 -16.55 39.28
C ASN A 249 -17.46 -15.64 40.46
N ASP A 250 -17.06 -14.37 40.41
CA ASP A 250 -17.27 -13.41 41.49
C ASP A 250 -18.77 -13.12 41.75
N PHE A 251 -19.62 -13.28 40.74
CA PHE A 251 -21.08 -13.16 40.86
C PHE A 251 -21.78 -14.52 40.95
N ASN A 252 -21.05 -15.62 40.75
CA ASN A 252 -21.57 -16.96 40.58
C ASN A 252 -22.75 -17.02 39.58
N SER A 253 -22.66 -16.26 38.49
CA SER A 253 -23.77 -16.09 37.54
C SER A 253 -23.28 -15.85 36.12
N PHE A 254 -24.17 -16.09 35.15
CA PHE A 254 -23.95 -15.66 33.77
C PHE A 254 -24.29 -14.18 33.61
N VAL A 255 -23.39 -13.45 32.94
CA VAL A 255 -23.57 -12.06 32.56
C VAL A 255 -23.68 -11.98 31.04
N GLU A 256 -24.77 -11.37 30.57
CA GLU A 256 -24.93 -11.00 29.17
C GLU A 256 -24.36 -9.60 28.94
N ILE A 257 -23.42 -9.46 28.01
CA ILE A 257 -22.81 -8.17 27.68
C ILE A 257 -23.78 -7.35 26.83
N PRO A 258 -24.18 -6.13 27.26
CA PRO A 258 -25.06 -5.29 26.47
C PRO A 258 -24.44 -4.83 25.15
N LYS A 259 -25.31 -4.37 24.23
CA LYS A 259 -24.88 -3.70 23.00
C LYS A 259 -23.92 -2.54 23.29
N ASN A 260 -22.91 -2.33 22.46
CA ASN A 260 -21.87 -1.30 22.60
C ASN A 260 -21.04 -1.39 23.91
N HIS A 261 -21.08 -2.52 24.60
CA HIS A 261 -20.25 -2.76 25.78
C HIS A 261 -19.29 -3.92 25.54
N ILE A 262 -18.25 -3.96 26.35
CA ILE A 262 -17.22 -5.01 26.39
C ILE A 262 -16.99 -5.44 27.84
N TRP A 263 -16.55 -6.67 28.01
CA TRP A 263 -16.09 -7.19 29.30
C TRP A 263 -14.56 -7.25 29.29
N VAL A 264 -13.92 -6.55 30.22
CA VAL A 264 -12.47 -6.39 30.25
C VAL A 264 -11.87 -6.87 31.56
N GLU A 265 -10.75 -7.58 31.49
CA GLU A 265 -10.05 -8.11 32.66
C GLU A 265 -8.56 -7.87 32.56
N GLY A 266 -7.90 -7.78 33.72
CA GLY A 266 -6.44 -7.81 33.78
C GLY A 266 -5.93 -9.25 33.68
N ASP A 267 -4.74 -9.41 33.09
CA ASP A 267 -4.07 -10.72 33.02
C ASP A 267 -3.73 -11.26 34.42
N ASN A 268 -3.48 -10.36 35.39
CA ASN A 268 -3.30 -10.71 36.79
C ASN A 268 -4.65 -10.68 37.54
N LYS A 269 -5.35 -11.82 37.52
CA LYS A 269 -6.68 -11.95 38.13
C LYS A 269 -6.71 -11.58 39.63
N LEU A 270 -5.59 -11.71 40.36
CA LEU A 270 -5.50 -11.45 41.81
C LEU A 270 -5.34 -9.97 42.18
N ASP A 271 -4.83 -9.15 41.25
CA ASP A 271 -4.44 -7.75 41.53
C ASP A 271 -4.98 -6.78 40.45
N SER A 272 -6.11 -7.16 39.84
CA SER A 272 -6.75 -6.37 38.81
C SER A 272 -8.12 -5.92 39.28
N PHE A 273 -8.30 -4.59 39.29
CA PHE A 273 -9.60 -3.96 39.43
C PHE A 273 -10.19 -3.74 38.03
N ASP A 274 -11.19 -4.55 37.67
CA ASP A 274 -11.68 -4.67 36.29
C ASP A 274 -13.19 -4.96 36.19
N SER A 275 -13.69 -5.47 35.06
CA SER A 275 -15.12 -5.72 34.86
C SER A 275 -15.73 -6.66 35.89
N ARG A 276 -14.92 -7.51 36.54
CA ARG A 276 -15.41 -8.32 37.67
C ARG A 276 -15.85 -7.46 38.87
N ASN A 277 -15.31 -6.26 38.99
CA ASN A 277 -15.63 -5.32 40.07
C ASN A 277 -16.67 -4.28 39.66
N TYR A 278 -16.55 -3.70 38.47
CA TYR A 278 -17.41 -2.59 38.02
C TYR A 278 -18.37 -2.95 36.87
N GLY A 279 -18.37 -4.19 36.41
CA GLY A 279 -19.25 -4.67 35.34
C GLY A 279 -18.79 -4.33 33.92
N CYS A 280 -19.74 -4.36 32.99
CA CYS A 280 -19.49 -4.12 31.56
C CYS A 280 -19.05 -2.67 31.31
N VAL A 281 -18.11 -2.48 30.37
CA VAL A 281 -17.55 -1.16 30.04
C VAL A 281 -18.04 -0.72 28.67
N ASN A 282 -18.50 0.53 28.56
CA ASN A 282 -18.88 1.09 27.27
C ASN A 282 -17.65 1.22 26.35
N ILE A 283 -17.79 0.78 25.09
CA ILE A 283 -16.69 0.80 24.11
C ILE A 283 -16.13 2.21 23.85
N ASN A 284 -16.91 3.26 24.10
CA ASN A 284 -16.48 4.65 23.90
C ASN A 284 -15.45 5.12 24.94
N LEU A 285 -15.23 4.36 26.02
CA LEU A 285 -14.16 4.62 26.98
C LEU A 285 -12.80 4.11 26.47
N VAL A 286 -12.77 3.35 25.38
CA VAL A 286 -11.52 2.88 24.77
C VAL A 286 -10.80 4.06 24.10
N ILE A 287 -9.56 4.27 24.50
CA ILE A 287 -8.65 5.26 23.92
C ILE A 287 -7.94 4.66 22.70
N GLY A 288 -7.57 3.39 22.78
CA GLY A 288 -6.92 2.70 21.68
C GLY A 288 -6.49 1.27 22.00
N LYS A 289 -5.99 0.58 20.96
CA LYS A 289 -5.53 -0.80 21.02
C LYS A 289 -4.02 -0.86 21.14
N ILE A 290 -3.52 -1.55 22.15
CA ILE A 290 -2.08 -1.80 22.32
C ILE A 290 -1.62 -2.82 21.27
N PHE A 291 -0.54 -2.50 20.56
CA PHE A 291 0.03 -3.41 19.55
C PHE A 291 1.51 -3.71 19.78
N PHE A 292 2.22 -2.87 20.53
CA PHE A 292 3.65 -3.04 20.77
C PHE A 292 4.04 -2.58 22.18
N LEU A 293 4.95 -3.34 22.76
CA LEU A 293 5.48 -3.16 24.10
C LEU A 293 6.99 -2.96 24.01
N LEU A 294 7.49 -1.92 24.66
CA LEU A 294 8.92 -1.57 24.73
C LEU A 294 9.36 -1.47 26.19
N ASP A 295 10.02 -2.52 26.67
CA ASP A 295 10.76 -2.50 27.94
C ASP A 295 12.23 -2.19 27.61
N PRO A 296 12.70 -0.94 27.84
CA PRO A 296 13.98 -0.45 27.34
C PRO A 296 15.19 -1.24 27.83
N PHE A 297 15.07 -1.96 28.95
CA PHE A 297 16.18 -2.70 29.56
C PHE A 297 16.02 -4.22 29.46
N ARG A 298 14.91 -4.72 28.91
CA ARG A 298 14.60 -6.16 28.95
C ARG A 298 14.20 -6.75 27.61
N SER A 299 13.14 -6.23 26.99
CA SER A 299 12.58 -6.84 25.78
C SER A 299 11.59 -5.93 25.07
N PHE A 300 11.51 -6.08 23.77
CA PHE A 300 10.46 -5.52 22.93
C PHE A 300 9.58 -6.64 22.40
N SER A 301 8.27 -6.45 22.39
CA SER A 301 7.35 -7.48 21.92
C SER A 301 6.11 -6.90 21.22
N PHE A 302 5.69 -7.59 20.16
CA PHE A 302 4.40 -7.32 19.52
C PHE A 302 3.29 -8.05 20.27
N ILE A 303 2.20 -7.33 20.54
CA ILE A 303 1.02 -7.89 21.16
C ILE A 303 0.09 -8.40 20.06
N THR A 304 -0.12 -9.71 20.04
CA THR A 304 -1.04 -10.36 19.10
C THR A 304 -1.84 -11.43 19.81
N ASN A 305 -3.13 -11.56 19.45
CA ASN A 305 -4.03 -12.49 20.13
C ASN A 305 -3.53 -13.94 20.01
N LYS A 306 -2.99 -14.33 18.84
CA LYS A 306 -2.42 -15.67 18.61
C LYS A 306 -1.31 -16.07 19.57
N ARG A 307 -0.55 -15.10 20.10
CA ARG A 307 0.59 -15.37 20.99
C ARG A 307 0.22 -15.23 22.46
N ASN A 308 -0.72 -14.33 22.76
CA ASN A 308 -0.87 -13.79 24.11
C ASN A 308 -2.27 -14.02 24.69
N TYR A 309 -3.15 -14.73 23.99
CA TYR A 309 -4.51 -14.98 24.43
C TYR A 309 -5.05 -16.30 23.91
N GLU A 310 -5.59 -17.08 24.84
CA GLU A 310 -6.38 -18.27 24.57
C GLU A 310 -7.78 -18.04 25.14
N ILE A 311 -8.81 -18.36 24.35
CA ILE A 311 -10.19 -18.24 24.81
C ILE A 311 -10.44 -19.38 25.79
N GLU A 312 -11.07 -19.09 26.93
CA GLU A 312 -11.56 -20.09 27.88
C GLU A 312 -13.00 -20.48 27.47
N PRO A 313 -13.23 -21.49 26.59
CA PRO A 313 -14.55 -21.75 26.02
C PRO A 313 -15.59 -22.12 27.08
N ASN A 314 -15.17 -22.82 28.14
CA ASN A 314 -16.03 -23.25 29.24
C ASN A 314 -16.65 -22.08 30.00
N ARG A 315 -16.10 -20.88 29.85
CA ARG A 315 -16.63 -19.67 30.46
C ARG A 315 -17.81 -19.08 29.68
N PHE A 316 -17.97 -19.43 28.41
CA PHE A 316 -19.02 -18.88 27.56
C PHE A 316 -20.20 -19.85 27.46
N LEU A 317 -21.38 -19.38 27.86
CA LEU A 317 -22.64 -20.01 27.50
C LEU A 317 -22.98 -19.76 26.03
N TYR A 318 -22.62 -18.57 25.54
CA TYR A 318 -22.82 -18.15 24.17
C TYR A 318 -21.76 -17.13 23.75
N MET A 319 -21.19 -17.34 22.57
CA MET A 319 -20.25 -16.42 21.93
C MET A 319 -20.92 -15.78 20.72
N SER A 320 -20.99 -14.45 20.70
CA SER A 320 -21.46 -13.70 19.54
C SER A 320 -20.40 -13.72 18.42
N ASN A 321 -20.91 -13.81 17.18
CA ASN A 321 -20.11 -13.86 15.95
C ASN A 321 -19.48 -12.51 15.57
#